data_AF-A0A1Q6M3R2-F1
#
_entry.id   AF-A0A1Q6M3R2-F1
#
_cell.length_a   1.000
_cell.length_b   1.000
_cell.length_c   1.000
_cell.angle_alpha   90.00
_cell.angle_beta   90.00
_cell.angle_gamma   90.00
#
_symmetry.space_group_name_H-M   'P 1'
#
loop_
_entity.id
_entity.type
_entity.pdbx_description
1 polymer ?
#
loop_
_entity_poly.entity_id
_entity_poly.type
_entity_poly.pdbx_seq_one_letter_code
_entity_poly.pdbx_strand_id
1 'polypeptide(L)'
;MITASQVKELREKTGAGMMECKKVLTETDGDIEKAMELLRERGITKAAKKASRVAAEGLVGSYISEDGKVGAIAEVNAETDFVAENAEFKQFVNDIVKQVALNNPADVEALLEEKFIADPEKTVKEALINKIATIGENITIRRFVRYETTDGTLGQYVHGAGKIAVLVEMKNADAELTKDICMQIAASKPEFLNREQVPQERVDKEMEILKVQAMNEGKPEAIAEKMVQGRIGKFYSDICLVDQEFVKDMDKKVSQLLKEKNAEVVRFARLEKGEGIEKKEENFAEEVAKQLK
;
A
#
# COMPACT_ATOMS: atom_id res chain seq x y z
N MET A 1 -20.97 -42.29 -1.88
CA MET A 1 -20.82 -41.59 -3.18
C MET A 1 -21.03 -40.10 -2.90
N ILE A 2 -20.06 -39.25 -3.25
CA ILE A 2 -20.18 -37.80 -3.04
C ILE A 2 -21.07 -37.20 -4.12
N THR A 3 -22.13 -36.49 -3.73
CA THR A 3 -23.08 -35.89 -4.67
C THR A 3 -22.60 -34.54 -5.20
N ALA A 4 -23.02 -34.16 -6.40
CA ALA A 4 -22.72 -32.84 -6.96
C ALA A 4 -23.25 -31.69 -6.07
N SER A 5 -24.36 -31.91 -5.37
CA SER A 5 -24.92 -30.94 -4.42
C SER A 5 -23.98 -30.69 -3.24
N GLN A 6 -23.41 -31.75 -2.65
CA GLN A 6 -22.45 -31.60 -1.55
C GLN A 6 -21.18 -30.86 -1.98
N VAL A 7 -20.68 -31.14 -3.20
CA VAL A 7 -19.52 -30.43 -3.74
C VAL A 7 -19.84 -28.95 -3.96
N LYS A 8 -21.02 -28.64 -4.49
CA LYS A 8 -21.49 -27.27 -4.69
C LYS A 8 -21.62 -26.54 -3.34
N GLU A 9 -22.25 -27.16 -2.34
CA GLU A 9 -22.41 -26.59 -1.01
C GLU A 9 -21.06 -26.27 -0.35
N LEU A 10 -20.13 -27.22 -0.36
CA LEU A 10 -18.79 -26.99 0.22
C LEU A 10 -18.05 -25.87 -0.52
N ARG A 11 -18.16 -25.81 -1.85
CA ARG A 11 -17.57 -24.75 -2.66
C ARG A 11 -18.16 -23.38 -2.34
N GLU A 12 -19.47 -23.29 -2.18
CA GLU A 12 -20.15 -22.03 -1.82
C GLU A 12 -19.75 -21.55 -0.41
N LYS A 13 -19.58 -22.48 0.54
CA LYS A 13 -19.14 -22.17 1.92
C LYS A 13 -17.67 -21.77 2.01
N THR A 14 -16.80 -22.31 1.17
CA THR A 14 -15.34 -22.20 1.34
C THR A 14 -14.63 -21.37 0.28
N GLY A 15 -15.24 -21.22 -0.90
CA GLY A 15 -14.62 -20.64 -2.09
C GLY A 15 -13.60 -21.57 -2.79
N ALA A 16 -13.36 -22.78 -2.27
CA ALA A 16 -12.33 -23.67 -2.80
C ALA A 16 -12.66 -24.23 -4.20
N GLY A 17 -11.63 -24.63 -4.94
CA GLY A 17 -11.78 -25.17 -6.29
C GLY A 17 -12.65 -26.43 -6.34
N MET A 18 -13.45 -26.58 -7.40
CA MET A 18 -14.45 -27.66 -7.54
C MET A 18 -13.87 -29.07 -7.29
N MET A 19 -12.72 -29.37 -7.90
CA MET A 19 -12.06 -30.67 -7.76
C MET A 19 -11.48 -30.89 -6.36
N GLU A 20 -11.04 -29.81 -5.71
CA GLU A 20 -10.52 -29.89 -4.35
C GLU A 20 -11.64 -30.15 -3.34
N CYS A 21 -12.79 -29.46 -3.48
CA CYS A 21 -13.99 -29.75 -2.71
C CYS A 21 -14.41 -31.21 -2.85
N LYS A 22 -14.48 -31.74 -4.09
CA LYS A 22 -14.82 -33.14 -4.33
C LYS A 22 -13.81 -34.11 -3.70
N LYS A 23 -12.52 -33.81 -3.82
CA LYS A 23 -11.45 -34.63 -3.26
C LYS A 23 -11.55 -34.69 -1.74
N VAL A 24 -11.64 -33.53 -1.08
CA VAL A 24 -11.74 -33.45 0.37
C VAL A 24 -13.01 -34.12 0.88
N LEU A 25 -14.17 -33.91 0.25
CA LEU A 25 -15.40 -34.62 0.61
C LEU A 25 -15.27 -36.15 0.47
N THR A 26 -14.47 -36.62 -0.49
CA THR A 26 -14.20 -38.06 -0.63
C THR A 26 -13.33 -38.56 0.52
N GLU A 27 -12.36 -37.76 0.97
CA GLU A 27 -11.46 -38.11 2.09
C GLU A 27 -12.15 -38.03 3.46
N THR A 28 -13.22 -37.24 3.58
CA THR A 28 -13.99 -37.07 4.82
C THR A 28 -15.33 -37.80 4.79
N ASP A 29 -15.51 -38.76 3.88
CA ASP A 29 -16.73 -39.56 3.74
C ASP A 29 -18.02 -38.73 3.59
N GLY A 30 -17.91 -37.53 3.01
CA GLY A 30 -19.02 -36.59 2.78
C GLY A 30 -19.37 -35.71 3.98
N ASP A 31 -18.59 -35.76 5.06
CA ASP A 31 -18.71 -34.88 6.21
C ASP A 31 -18.23 -33.46 5.84
N ILE A 32 -19.18 -32.51 5.83
CA ILE A 32 -18.94 -31.11 5.42
C ILE A 32 -18.04 -30.39 6.44
N GLU A 33 -18.21 -30.63 7.73
CA GLU A 33 -17.44 -29.94 8.78
C GLU A 33 -15.98 -30.37 8.74
N LYS A 34 -15.74 -31.68 8.72
CA LYS A 34 -14.37 -32.22 8.56
C LYS A 34 -13.75 -31.80 7.23
N ALA A 35 -14.56 -31.68 6.17
CA ALA A 35 -14.09 -31.20 4.89
C ALA A 35 -13.61 -29.75 4.95
N MET A 36 -14.32 -28.88 5.67
CA MET A 36 -13.90 -27.49 5.87
C MET A 36 -12.61 -27.40 6.68
N GLU A 37 -12.45 -28.21 7.73
CA GLU A 37 -11.22 -28.29 8.52
C GLU A 37 -10.02 -28.73 7.67
N LEU A 38 -10.18 -29.79 6.87
CA LEU A 38 -9.11 -30.30 6.01
C LEU A 38 -8.75 -29.30 4.89
N LEU A 39 -9.73 -28.58 4.33
CA LEU A 39 -9.47 -27.50 3.38
C LEU A 39 -8.65 -26.38 4.01
N ARG A 40 -8.93 -26.03 5.27
CA ARG A 40 -8.19 -25.00 6.00
C ARG A 40 -6.73 -25.42 6.25
N GLU A 41 -6.49 -26.66 6.68
CA GLU A 41 -5.14 -27.21 6.83
C GLU A 41 -4.35 -27.20 5.49
N ARG A 42 -5.01 -27.63 4.41
CA ARG A 42 -4.43 -27.58 3.06
C ARG A 42 -4.16 -26.15 2.60
N GLY A 43 -5.03 -25.21 2.93
CA GLY A 43 -4.87 -23.78 2.66
C GLY A 43 -3.59 -23.24 3.29
N ILE A 44 -3.32 -23.55 4.56
CA ILE A 44 -2.09 -23.17 5.27
C ILE A 44 -0.87 -23.70 4.51
N THR A 45 -0.89 -24.97 4.12
CA THR A 45 0.21 -25.59 3.38
C THR A 45 0.43 -24.94 2.01
N LYS A 46 -0.65 -24.62 1.29
CA LYS A 46 -0.56 -23.91 0.00
C LYS A 46 0.00 -22.51 0.15
N ALA A 47 -0.44 -21.77 1.16
CA ALA A 47 0.07 -20.43 1.46
C ALA A 47 1.57 -20.48 1.78
N ALA A 48 2.01 -21.40 2.64
CA ALA A 48 3.42 -21.59 2.96
C ALA A 48 4.28 -21.90 1.71
N LYS A 49 3.77 -22.71 0.77
CA LYS A 49 4.46 -23.01 -0.50
C LYS A 49 4.55 -21.81 -1.46
N LYS A 50 3.70 -20.80 -1.29
CA LYS A 50 3.65 -19.60 -2.15
C LYS A 50 4.35 -18.40 -1.52
N ALA A 51 4.56 -18.39 -0.21
CA ALA A 51 5.12 -17.27 0.53
C ALA A 51 6.49 -16.78 0.02
N SER A 52 7.29 -17.64 -0.61
CA SER A 52 8.59 -17.27 -1.19
C SER A 52 8.50 -16.62 -2.57
N ARG A 53 7.32 -16.53 -3.17
CA ARG A 53 7.12 -15.93 -4.49
C ARG A 53 7.01 -14.42 -4.36
N VAL A 54 7.61 -13.70 -5.30
CA VAL A 54 7.60 -12.23 -5.28
C VAL A 54 6.18 -11.72 -5.55
N ALA A 55 5.64 -10.98 -4.59
CA ALA A 55 4.35 -10.29 -4.71
C ALA A 55 4.61 -8.78 -4.84
N ALA A 56 4.85 -8.30 -6.07
CA ALA A 56 5.13 -6.89 -6.36
C ALA A 56 3.93 -6.15 -6.96
N GLU A 57 2.85 -6.86 -7.27
CA GLU A 57 1.58 -6.30 -7.75
C GLU A 57 0.56 -6.22 -6.59
N GLY A 58 -0.75 -6.15 -6.87
CA GLY A 58 -1.81 -5.95 -5.88
C GLY A 58 -2.41 -4.53 -5.86
N LEU A 59 -2.80 -4.05 -4.69
CA LEU A 59 -3.51 -2.77 -4.51
C LEU A 59 -3.11 -2.06 -3.23
N VAL A 60 -3.18 -0.74 -3.26
CA VAL A 60 -3.32 0.10 -2.07
C VAL A 60 -4.76 0.58 -1.92
N GLY A 61 -5.24 0.61 -0.69
CA GLY A 61 -6.58 1.10 -0.34
C GLY A 61 -6.52 2.20 0.72
N SER A 62 -7.64 2.89 0.91
CA SER A 62 -7.79 3.97 1.88
C SER A 62 -9.18 3.90 2.55
N TYR A 63 -9.26 4.31 3.82
CA TYR A 63 -10.51 4.46 4.54
C TYR A 63 -10.42 5.65 5.50
N ILE A 64 -11.52 6.38 5.64
CA ILE A 64 -11.73 7.39 6.68
C ILE A 64 -13.05 7.06 7.36
N SER A 65 -13.08 7.11 8.69
CA SER A 65 -14.26 6.87 9.53
C SER A 65 -15.38 7.88 9.23
N GLU A 66 -16.61 7.51 9.58
CA GLU A 66 -17.79 8.36 9.31
C GLU A 66 -17.71 9.74 9.99
N ASP A 67 -17.08 9.82 11.16
CA ASP A 67 -16.83 11.07 11.88
C ASP A 67 -15.63 11.88 11.35
N GLY A 68 -14.88 11.33 10.38
CA GLY A 68 -13.72 11.95 9.76
C GLY A 68 -12.47 12.03 10.66
N LYS A 69 -12.48 11.40 11.85
CA LYS A 69 -11.42 11.55 12.85
C LYS A 69 -10.35 10.47 12.79
N VAL A 70 -10.64 9.35 12.16
CA VAL A 70 -9.71 8.23 12.02
C VAL A 70 -9.61 7.83 10.56
N GLY A 71 -8.40 7.60 10.07
CA GLY A 71 -8.18 7.17 8.70
C GLY A 71 -6.97 6.26 8.58
N ALA A 72 -6.98 5.40 7.56
CA ALA A 72 -5.89 4.51 7.27
C ALA A 72 -5.68 4.34 5.76
N ILE A 73 -4.45 4.00 5.39
CA ILE A 73 -4.09 3.44 4.09
C ILE A 73 -3.33 2.14 4.30
N ALA A 74 -3.51 1.16 3.42
CA ALA A 74 -2.79 -0.10 3.47
C ALA A 74 -2.42 -0.61 2.08
N GLU A 75 -1.31 -1.34 2.01
CA GLU A 75 -0.83 -2.04 0.81
C GLU A 75 -1.04 -3.55 0.99
N VAL A 76 -1.77 -4.16 0.07
CA VAL A 76 -1.92 -5.62 -0.03
C VAL A 76 -1.40 -6.05 -1.39
N ASN A 77 -0.34 -6.86 -1.40
CA ASN A 77 0.31 -7.28 -2.62
C ASN A 77 -0.17 -8.65 -3.10
N ALA A 78 -0.02 -8.87 -4.42
CA ALA A 78 -0.23 -10.14 -5.11
C ALA A 78 0.91 -10.38 -6.11
N GLU A 79 0.97 -11.57 -6.72
CA GLU A 79 1.99 -11.89 -7.73
C GLU A 79 1.71 -11.12 -9.04
N THR A 80 0.45 -11.06 -9.47
CA THR A 80 0.05 -10.48 -10.76
C THR A 80 -0.91 -9.29 -10.63
N ASP A 81 -0.99 -8.50 -11.71
CA ASP A 81 -1.95 -7.39 -11.85
C ASP A 81 -3.39 -7.88 -12.09
N PHE A 82 -3.58 -9.09 -12.64
CA PHE A 82 -4.90 -9.69 -12.79
C PHE A 82 -5.64 -9.85 -11.46
N VAL A 83 -4.93 -10.15 -10.38
CA VAL A 83 -5.52 -10.22 -9.03
C VAL A 83 -6.00 -8.86 -8.56
N ALA A 84 -5.33 -7.77 -8.95
CA ALA A 84 -5.76 -6.41 -8.62
C ALA A 84 -7.13 -6.06 -9.23
N GLU A 85 -7.55 -6.73 -10.31
CA GLU A 85 -8.88 -6.54 -10.91
C GLU A 85 -9.97 -7.44 -10.30
N ASN A 86 -9.59 -8.44 -9.50
CA ASN A 86 -10.53 -9.37 -8.87
C ASN A 86 -11.38 -8.67 -7.79
N ALA A 87 -12.70 -8.80 -7.88
CA ALA A 87 -13.64 -8.15 -6.96
C ALA A 87 -13.48 -8.62 -5.51
N GLU A 88 -13.20 -9.90 -5.26
CA GLU A 88 -12.98 -10.41 -3.92
C GLU A 88 -11.67 -9.90 -3.31
N PHE A 89 -10.64 -9.71 -4.14
CA PHE A 89 -9.38 -9.12 -3.71
C PHE A 89 -9.56 -7.64 -3.36
N LYS A 90 -10.24 -6.87 -4.22
CA LYS A 90 -10.59 -5.46 -3.95
C LYS A 90 -11.37 -5.32 -2.63
N GLN A 91 -12.35 -6.20 -2.40
CA GLN A 91 -13.12 -6.19 -1.15
C GLN A 91 -12.23 -6.52 0.05
N PHE A 92 -11.36 -7.53 -0.05
CA PHE A 92 -10.41 -7.86 1.01
C PHE A 92 -9.52 -6.67 1.37
N VAL A 93 -8.97 -5.94 0.39
CA VAL A 93 -8.18 -4.73 0.65
C VAL A 93 -9.00 -3.67 1.39
N ASN A 94 -10.24 -3.44 0.99
CA ASN A 94 -11.13 -2.48 1.67
C ASN A 94 -11.41 -2.88 3.12
N ASP A 95 -11.65 -4.17 3.37
CA ASP A 95 -11.89 -4.70 4.72
C ASP A 95 -10.65 -4.54 5.61
N ILE A 96 -9.46 -4.83 5.07
CA ILE A 96 -8.19 -4.63 5.78
C ILE A 96 -7.98 -3.17 6.15
N VAL A 97 -8.14 -2.24 5.21
CA VAL A 97 -7.89 -0.82 5.50
C VAL A 97 -8.90 -0.28 6.52
N LYS A 98 -10.18 -0.66 6.40
CA LYS A 98 -11.21 -0.33 7.39
C LYS A 98 -10.86 -0.89 8.76
N GLN A 99 -10.43 -2.15 8.83
CA GLN A 99 -10.05 -2.79 10.07
C GLN A 99 -8.87 -2.10 10.74
N VAL A 100 -7.81 -1.76 9.99
CA VAL A 100 -6.68 -0.97 10.50
C VAL A 100 -7.17 0.34 11.10
N ALA A 101 -8.02 1.09 10.40
CA ALA A 101 -8.54 2.35 10.92
C ALA A 101 -9.29 2.16 12.24
N LEU A 102 -10.21 1.20 12.31
CA LEU A 102 -11.11 1.04 13.46
C LEU A 102 -10.45 0.38 14.69
N ASN A 103 -9.49 -0.52 14.48
CA ASN A 103 -8.94 -1.34 15.56
C ASN A 103 -7.56 -0.86 16.05
N ASN A 104 -6.86 -0.03 15.27
CA ASN A 104 -5.53 0.50 15.61
C ASN A 104 -4.49 -0.59 15.96
N PRO A 105 -4.27 -1.60 15.08
CA PRO A 105 -3.19 -2.57 15.28
C PRO A 105 -1.83 -1.86 15.29
N ALA A 106 -0.90 -2.36 16.11
CA ALA A 106 0.45 -1.80 16.23
C ALA A 106 1.28 -2.02 14.95
N ASP A 107 1.15 -3.19 14.34
CA ASP A 107 1.87 -3.64 13.15
C ASP A 107 1.05 -4.71 12.40
N VAL A 108 1.63 -5.26 11.33
CA VAL A 108 0.97 -6.28 10.49
C VAL A 108 0.77 -7.58 11.27
N GLU A 109 1.71 -7.94 12.14
CA GLU A 109 1.65 -9.11 12.99
C GLU A 109 0.45 -9.04 13.93
N ALA A 110 0.27 -7.91 14.62
CA ALA A 110 -0.89 -7.66 15.47
C ALA A 110 -2.21 -7.70 14.67
N LEU A 111 -2.25 -7.06 13.50
CA LEU A 111 -3.42 -7.09 12.60
C LEU A 111 -3.79 -8.54 12.22
N LEU A 112 -2.81 -9.39 11.91
CA LEU A 112 -3.03 -10.77 11.50
C LEU A 112 -3.71 -11.62 12.59
N GLU A 113 -3.51 -11.27 13.86
CA GLU A 113 -4.09 -11.96 15.02
C GLU A 113 -5.52 -11.50 15.36
N GLU A 114 -5.92 -10.32 14.90
CA GLU A 114 -7.26 -9.78 15.14
C GLU A 114 -8.36 -10.63 14.48
N LYS A 115 -9.57 -10.57 15.06
CA LYS A 115 -10.78 -11.06 14.40
C LYS A 115 -11.06 -10.26 13.13
N PHE A 116 -11.36 -10.94 12.04
CA PHE A 116 -11.56 -10.31 10.75
C PHE A 116 -12.91 -9.60 10.71
N ILE A 117 -12.92 -8.32 10.30
CA ILE A 117 -14.12 -7.48 10.37
C ILE A 117 -15.28 -7.98 9.51
N ALA A 118 -15.00 -8.64 8.38
CA ALA A 118 -16.03 -9.18 7.50
C ALA A 118 -16.49 -10.60 7.90
N ASP A 119 -15.75 -11.27 8.78
CA ASP A 119 -16.09 -12.61 9.31
C ASP A 119 -15.45 -12.80 10.70
N PRO A 120 -16.14 -12.41 11.78
CA PRO A 120 -15.60 -12.42 13.15
C PRO A 120 -15.26 -13.82 13.70
N GLU A 121 -15.69 -14.89 13.03
CA GLU A 121 -15.30 -16.25 13.42
C GLU A 121 -13.83 -16.51 13.10
N LYS A 122 -13.30 -15.83 12.08
CA LYS A 122 -11.93 -15.98 11.60
C LYS A 122 -11.02 -14.85 12.07
N THR A 123 -9.72 -15.12 12.08
CA THR A 123 -8.72 -14.05 12.18
C THR A 123 -8.39 -13.47 10.80
N VAL A 124 -7.76 -12.29 10.75
CA VAL A 124 -7.26 -11.71 9.49
C VAL A 124 -6.29 -12.67 8.80
N LYS A 125 -5.43 -13.35 9.55
CA LYS A 125 -4.52 -14.38 9.02
C LYS A 125 -5.27 -15.53 8.35
N GLU A 126 -6.34 -16.00 8.96
CA GLU A 126 -7.17 -17.07 8.39
C GLU A 126 -7.88 -16.61 7.10
N ALA A 127 -8.38 -15.37 7.09
CA ALA A 127 -8.96 -14.77 5.89
C ALA A 127 -7.93 -14.64 4.76
N LEU A 128 -6.71 -14.18 5.07
CA LEU A 128 -5.60 -14.08 4.11
C LEU A 128 -5.24 -15.46 3.52
N ILE A 129 -5.09 -16.48 4.38
CA ILE A 129 -4.80 -17.85 3.95
C ILE A 129 -5.90 -18.39 3.04
N ASN A 130 -7.17 -18.12 3.35
CA ASN A 130 -8.28 -18.50 2.49
C ASN A 130 -8.15 -17.82 1.11
N LYS A 131 -7.87 -16.50 1.07
CA LYS A 131 -7.68 -15.78 -0.20
C LYS A 131 -6.53 -16.35 -1.03
N ILE A 132 -5.40 -16.69 -0.41
CA ILE A 132 -4.28 -17.36 -1.10
C ILE A 132 -4.70 -18.72 -1.66
N ALA A 133 -5.48 -19.49 -0.89
CA ALA A 133 -5.92 -20.82 -1.31
C ALA A 133 -6.92 -20.78 -2.47
N THR A 134 -7.80 -19.77 -2.52
CA THR A 134 -8.83 -19.63 -3.55
C THR A 134 -8.33 -18.92 -4.81
N ILE A 135 -7.52 -17.86 -4.67
CA ILE A 135 -6.92 -17.14 -5.79
C ILE A 135 -5.75 -17.92 -6.39
N GLY A 136 -4.96 -18.60 -5.55
CA GLY A 136 -3.84 -19.42 -5.99
C GLY A 136 -2.53 -18.66 -6.19
N GLU A 137 -2.45 -17.40 -5.76
CA GLU A 137 -1.24 -16.57 -5.74
C GLU A 137 -0.78 -16.28 -4.30
N ASN A 138 0.50 -15.95 -4.14
CA ASN A 138 0.99 -15.33 -2.92
C ASN A 138 0.31 -13.97 -2.73
N ILE A 139 -0.27 -13.77 -1.56
CA ILE A 139 -0.91 -12.51 -1.16
C ILE A 139 -0.34 -12.12 0.19
N THR A 140 0.01 -10.85 0.34
CA THR A 140 0.60 -10.35 1.59
C THR A 140 0.00 -9.01 1.95
N ILE A 141 -0.45 -8.85 3.19
CA ILE A 141 -0.67 -7.52 3.76
C ILE A 141 0.71 -6.98 4.11
N ARG A 142 1.19 -5.97 3.37
CA ARG A 142 2.60 -5.59 3.43
C ARG A 142 2.89 -4.51 4.46
N ARG A 143 2.07 -3.46 4.48
CA ARG A 143 2.24 -2.30 5.36
C ARG A 143 0.95 -1.48 5.41
N PHE A 144 0.80 -0.72 6.48
CA PHE A 144 -0.29 0.25 6.62
C PHE A 144 0.19 1.49 7.37
N VAL A 145 -0.57 2.57 7.24
CA VAL A 145 -0.43 3.78 8.05
C VAL A 145 -1.82 4.19 8.52
N ARG A 146 -1.94 4.56 9.80
CA ARG A 146 -3.17 5.05 10.42
C ARG A 146 -2.92 6.41 11.06
N TYR A 147 -3.85 7.34 10.84
CA TYR A 147 -3.91 8.60 11.56
C TYR A 147 -5.22 8.72 12.33
N GLU A 148 -5.11 9.34 13.49
CA GLU A 148 -6.22 9.75 14.33
C GLU A 148 -5.98 11.20 14.73
N THR A 149 -7.01 12.02 14.61
CA THR A 149 -6.94 13.46 14.84
C THR A 149 -8.07 13.92 15.74
N THR A 150 -7.79 14.89 16.62
CA THR A 150 -8.79 15.51 17.49
C THR A 150 -9.30 16.82 16.88
N ASP A 151 -8.38 17.66 16.40
CA ASP A 151 -8.60 19.05 15.97
C ASP A 151 -8.34 19.27 14.47
N GLY A 152 -7.89 18.24 13.75
CA GLY A 152 -7.66 18.28 12.31
C GLY A 152 -8.80 17.71 11.46
N THR A 153 -8.56 17.80 10.15
CA THR A 153 -9.32 17.19 9.06
C THR A 153 -8.45 16.16 8.36
N LEU A 154 -8.96 14.94 8.17
CA LEU A 154 -8.28 13.91 7.39
C LEU A 154 -8.69 13.98 5.91
N GLY A 155 -7.71 13.75 5.04
CA GLY A 155 -7.86 13.64 3.60
C GLY A 155 -7.31 12.34 3.07
N GLN A 156 -7.96 11.77 2.07
CA GLN A 156 -7.46 10.59 1.37
C GLN A 156 -7.57 10.75 -0.15
N TYR A 157 -6.68 10.08 -0.88
CA TYR A 157 -6.75 9.97 -2.34
C TYR A 157 -6.14 8.66 -2.80
N VAL A 158 -6.86 7.95 -3.67
CA VAL A 158 -6.37 6.76 -4.35
C VAL A 158 -6.24 7.07 -5.84
N HIS A 159 -5.05 6.85 -6.40
CA HIS A 159 -4.73 7.11 -7.79
C HIS A 159 -4.46 5.83 -8.57
N GLY A 160 -4.78 5.85 -9.87
CA GLY A 160 -4.40 4.80 -10.81
C GLY A 160 -4.94 3.42 -10.45
N ALA A 161 -6.25 3.34 -10.13
CA ALA A 161 -6.93 2.09 -9.78
C ALA A 161 -6.27 1.32 -8.61
N GLY A 162 -5.86 2.02 -7.55
CA GLY A 162 -5.20 1.42 -6.39
C GLY A 162 -3.69 1.22 -6.56
N LYS A 163 -3.04 2.05 -7.39
CA LYS A 163 -1.58 2.09 -7.49
C LYS A 163 -0.94 2.92 -6.39
N ILE A 164 -1.54 4.06 -6.05
CA ILE A 164 -1.03 4.99 -5.03
C ILE A 164 -2.17 5.36 -4.08
N ALA A 165 -1.90 5.36 -2.78
CA ALA A 165 -2.81 5.83 -1.74
C ALA A 165 -2.10 6.90 -0.91
N VAL A 166 -2.82 7.99 -0.65
CA VAL A 166 -2.34 9.09 0.19
C VAL A 166 -3.32 9.28 1.33
N LEU A 167 -2.78 9.52 2.53
CA LEU A 167 -3.52 9.97 3.70
C LEU A 167 -2.84 11.24 4.21
N VAL A 168 -3.61 12.31 4.46
CA VAL A 168 -3.10 13.57 5.00
C VAL A 168 -3.93 13.99 6.20
N GLU A 169 -3.28 14.59 7.19
CA GLU A 169 -3.94 15.33 8.26
C GLU A 169 -3.64 16.82 8.08
N MET A 170 -4.68 17.64 8.12
CA MET A 170 -4.58 19.09 7.93
C MET A 170 -5.35 19.86 9.01
N LYS A 171 -4.95 21.11 9.25
CA LYS A 171 -5.69 22.09 10.05
C LYS A 171 -6.27 23.17 9.15
N ASN A 172 -7.47 23.64 9.50
CA ASN A 172 -8.18 24.72 8.80
C ASN A 172 -8.34 24.49 7.28
N ALA A 173 -8.45 23.23 6.85
CA ALA A 173 -8.59 22.86 5.45
C ALA A 173 -10.02 22.41 5.15
N ASP A 174 -10.56 22.90 4.03
CA ASP A 174 -11.79 22.38 3.45
C ASP A 174 -11.53 21.10 2.63
N ALA A 175 -12.60 20.48 2.14
CA ALA A 175 -12.52 19.24 1.39
C ALA A 175 -11.76 19.40 0.04
N GLU A 176 -11.84 20.58 -0.58
CA GLU A 176 -11.17 20.86 -1.85
C GLU A 176 -9.66 20.95 -1.67
N LEU A 177 -9.20 21.77 -0.72
CA LEU A 177 -7.78 21.91 -0.40
C LEU A 177 -7.20 20.58 0.06
N THR A 178 -7.92 19.85 0.90
CA THR A 178 -7.49 18.54 1.40
C THR A 178 -7.26 17.56 0.24
N LYS A 179 -8.20 17.50 -0.72
CA LYS A 179 -8.06 16.67 -1.92
C LYS A 179 -6.89 17.11 -2.78
N ASP A 180 -6.70 18.41 -2.95
CA ASP A 180 -5.64 18.97 -3.78
C ASP A 180 -4.25 18.67 -3.22
N ILE A 181 -4.08 18.76 -1.91
CA ILE A 181 -2.85 18.34 -1.23
C ILE A 181 -2.62 16.84 -1.38
N CYS A 182 -3.66 16.00 -1.25
CA CYS A 182 -3.49 14.57 -1.51
C CYS A 182 -3.04 14.28 -2.95
N MET A 183 -3.59 14.99 -3.94
CA MET A 183 -3.19 14.86 -5.35
C MET A 183 -1.74 15.32 -5.57
N GLN A 184 -1.34 16.44 -4.95
CA GLN A 184 0.05 16.92 -4.94
C GLN A 184 1.00 15.83 -4.45
N ILE A 185 0.72 15.26 -3.27
CA ILE A 185 1.56 14.23 -2.65
C ILE A 185 1.64 12.99 -3.55
N ALA A 186 0.52 12.56 -4.14
CA ALA A 186 0.49 11.40 -5.02
C ALA A 186 1.41 11.57 -6.25
N ALA A 187 1.38 12.76 -6.85
CA ALA A 187 2.12 13.10 -8.07
C ALA A 187 3.61 13.41 -7.81
N SER A 188 3.88 14.28 -6.84
CA SER A 188 5.22 14.86 -6.61
C SER A 188 6.08 14.08 -5.61
N LYS A 189 5.51 13.05 -4.98
CA LYS A 189 6.23 12.11 -4.08
C LYS A 189 7.16 12.77 -3.05
N PRO A 190 6.70 13.79 -2.29
CA PRO A 190 7.53 14.35 -1.22
C PRO A 190 7.88 13.28 -0.19
N GLU A 191 9.11 13.34 0.30
CA GLU A 191 9.62 12.46 1.37
C GLU A 191 9.43 13.09 2.75
N PHE A 192 9.42 14.43 2.83
CA PHE A 192 9.27 15.19 4.06
C PHE A 192 8.19 16.26 3.91
N LEU A 193 7.63 16.71 5.03
CA LEU A 193 6.71 17.84 5.01
C LEU A 193 7.46 19.15 4.70
N ASN A 194 8.54 19.39 5.42
CA ASN A 194 9.31 20.63 5.42
C ASN A 194 10.79 20.35 5.66
N ARG A 195 11.61 21.40 5.56
CA ARG A 195 13.08 21.28 5.65
C ARG A 195 13.54 20.84 7.03
N GLU A 196 12.81 21.22 8.07
CA GLU A 196 13.10 20.90 9.47
C GLU A 196 12.98 19.40 9.77
N GLN A 197 12.21 18.66 8.97
CA GLN A 197 12.09 17.21 9.07
C GLN A 197 13.19 16.44 8.32
N VAL A 198 14.00 17.12 7.50
CA VAL A 198 15.09 16.47 6.76
C VAL A 198 16.25 16.18 7.72
N PRO A 199 16.73 14.93 7.83
CA PRO A 199 17.88 14.62 8.68
C PRO A 199 19.12 15.41 8.27
N GLN A 200 19.82 16.02 9.23
CA GLN A 200 20.99 16.86 8.96
C GLN A 200 22.08 16.11 8.17
N GLU A 201 22.31 14.84 8.47
CA GLU A 201 23.26 13.99 7.73
C GLU A 201 22.93 13.91 6.23
N ARG A 202 21.65 13.87 5.88
CA ARG A 202 21.20 13.84 4.48
C ARG A 202 21.48 15.18 3.80
N VAL A 203 21.25 16.28 4.50
CA VAL A 203 21.53 17.63 4.02
C VAL A 203 23.04 17.81 3.80
N ASP A 204 23.87 17.45 4.78
CA ASP A 204 25.32 17.60 4.71
C ASP A 204 25.92 16.80 3.56
N LYS A 205 25.47 15.54 3.41
CA LYS A 205 25.87 14.67 2.30
C LYS A 205 25.50 15.26 0.94
N GLU A 206 24.30 15.82 0.80
CA GLU A 206 23.89 16.49 -0.44
C GLU A 206 24.73 17.75 -0.70
N MET A 207 25.00 18.56 0.31
CA MET A 207 25.85 19.75 0.17
C MET A 207 27.28 19.38 -0.28
N GLU A 208 27.84 18.29 0.25
CA GLU A 208 29.15 17.79 -0.17
C GLU A 208 29.15 17.38 -1.65
N ILE A 209 28.13 16.61 -2.07
CA ILE A 209 27.95 16.21 -3.47
C ILE A 209 27.87 17.43 -4.38
N LEU A 210 27.05 18.41 -4.01
CA LEU A 210 26.86 19.64 -4.79
C LEU A 210 28.14 20.50 -4.84
N LYS A 211 28.93 20.55 -3.75
CA LYS A 211 30.23 21.24 -3.72
C LYS A 211 31.21 20.57 -4.68
N VAL A 212 31.32 19.24 -4.64
CA VAL A 212 32.18 18.46 -5.55
C VAL A 212 31.77 18.68 -7.01
N GLN A 213 30.47 18.67 -7.32
CA GLN A 213 29.97 18.95 -8.66
C GLN A 213 30.37 20.36 -9.14
N ALA A 214 30.16 21.39 -8.32
CA ALA A 214 30.51 22.76 -8.68
C ALA A 214 32.02 22.95 -8.89
N MET A 215 32.86 22.31 -8.07
CA MET A 215 34.31 22.32 -8.24
C MET A 215 34.74 21.62 -9.54
N ASN A 216 34.11 20.49 -9.90
CA ASN A 216 34.36 19.78 -11.15
C ASN A 216 33.92 20.56 -12.39
N GLU A 217 32.95 21.47 -12.26
CA GLU A 217 32.57 22.44 -13.29
C GLU A 217 33.58 23.62 -13.43
N GLY A 218 34.72 23.55 -12.73
CA GLY A 218 35.79 24.54 -12.80
C GLY A 218 35.51 25.83 -12.02
N LYS A 219 34.56 25.80 -11.08
CA LYS A 219 34.23 26.97 -10.26
C LYS A 219 35.19 27.12 -9.09
N PRO A 220 35.70 28.34 -8.80
CA PRO A 220 36.44 28.62 -7.57
C PRO A 220 35.61 28.31 -6.31
N GLU A 221 36.27 27.95 -5.22
CA GLU A 221 35.61 27.50 -3.97
C GLU A 221 34.54 28.46 -3.45
N ALA A 222 34.84 29.76 -3.40
CA ALA A 222 33.88 30.78 -2.95
C ALA A 222 32.64 30.90 -3.87
N ILE A 223 32.76 30.56 -5.16
CA ILE A 223 31.64 30.51 -6.10
C ILE A 223 30.88 29.19 -5.95
N ALA A 224 31.59 28.08 -5.73
CA ALA A 224 31.00 26.78 -5.46
C ALA A 224 30.09 26.83 -4.22
N GLU A 225 30.50 27.47 -3.12
CA GLU A 225 29.68 27.63 -1.92
C GLU A 225 28.37 28.38 -2.18
N LYS A 226 28.43 29.48 -2.94
CA LYS A 226 27.21 30.24 -3.33
C LYS A 226 26.30 29.43 -4.25
N MET A 227 26.87 28.60 -5.14
CA MET A 227 26.09 27.72 -6.01
C MET A 227 25.39 26.60 -5.23
N VAL A 228 26.06 26.02 -4.22
CA VAL A 228 25.47 25.02 -3.33
C VAL A 228 24.23 25.57 -2.63
N GLN A 229 24.26 26.81 -2.14
CA GLN A 229 23.09 27.45 -1.53
C GLN A 229 21.89 27.58 -2.48
N GLY A 230 22.12 27.76 -3.78
CA GLY A 230 21.05 27.74 -4.78
C GLY A 230 20.56 26.32 -5.09
N ARG A 231 21.48 25.37 -5.27
CA ARG A 231 21.18 23.98 -5.63
C ARG A 231 20.50 23.21 -4.49
N ILE A 232 20.84 23.51 -3.24
CA ILE A 232 20.16 22.90 -2.08
C ILE A 232 18.70 23.33 -2.00
N GLY A 233 18.35 24.51 -2.51
CA GLY A 233 16.96 24.94 -2.65
C GLY A 233 16.15 24.01 -3.55
N LYS A 234 16.76 23.55 -4.66
CA LYS A 234 16.15 22.56 -5.55
C LYS A 234 15.98 21.21 -4.84
N PHE A 235 17.01 20.75 -4.12
CA PHE A 235 16.94 19.53 -3.32
C PHE A 235 15.74 19.55 -2.36
N TYR A 236 15.53 20.65 -1.63
CA TYR A 236 14.34 20.81 -0.79
C TYR A 236 13.05 20.84 -1.59
N SER A 237 13.00 21.52 -2.74
CA SER A 237 11.83 21.52 -3.61
C SER A 237 11.50 20.16 -4.21
N ASP A 238 12.46 19.24 -4.33
CA ASP A 238 12.22 17.88 -4.80
C ASP A 238 11.65 16.99 -3.68
N ILE A 239 12.12 17.14 -2.44
CA ILE A 239 11.79 16.20 -1.33
C ILE A 239 10.82 16.73 -0.28
N CYS A 240 10.62 18.05 -0.15
CA CYS A 240 9.78 18.65 0.88
C CYS A 240 8.46 19.17 0.28
N LEU A 241 7.32 18.68 0.79
CA LEU A 241 5.99 19.04 0.30
C LEU A 241 5.77 20.55 0.22
N VAL A 242 6.09 21.30 1.29
CA VAL A 242 5.81 22.75 1.32
C VAL A 242 6.71 23.54 0.35
N ASP A 243 7.85 22.99 -0.05
CA ASP A 243 8.79 23.62 -0.98
C ASP A 243 8.50 23.31 -2.46
N GLN A 244 7.64 22.34 -2.74
CA GLN A 244 7.24 21.92 -4.09
C GLN A 244 6.36 22.98 -4.77
N GLU A 245 6.49 23.07 -6.09
CA GLU A 245 5.51 23.73 -6.95
C GLU A 245 4.18 22.96 -6.91
N PHE A 246 3.07 23.70 -6.90
CA PHE A 246 1.74 23.10 -6.85
C PHE A 246 1.36 22.56 -8.23
N VAL A 247 1.07 21.27 -8.35
CA VAL A 247 0.85 20.59 -9.65
C VAL A 247 -0.29 21.17 -10.49
N LYS A 248 -1.24 21.87 -9.86
CA LYS A 248 -2.34 22.54 -10.58
C LYS A 248 -2.04 23.98 -10.95
N ASP A 249 -0.98 24.57 -10.39
CA ASP A 249 -0.57 25.95 -10.62
C ASP A 249 0.93 26.09 -10.29
N MET A 250 1.77 25.91 -11.31
CA MET A 250 3.23 25.89 -11.17
C MET A 250 3.82 27.27 -10.85
N ASP A 251 3.02 28.35 -10.88
CA ASP A 251 3.47 29.68 -10.49
C ASP A 251 3.52 29.86 -8.96
N LYS A 252 2.98 28.90 -8.19
CA LYS A 252 3.00 28.93 -6.72
C LYS A 252 3.54 27.66 -6.08
N LYS A 253 4.18 27.84 -4.92
CA LYS A 253 4.54 26.73 -4.03
C LYS A 253 3.35 26.28 -3.19
N VAL A 254 3.38 25.03 -2.74
CA VAL A 254 2.42 24.49 -1.77
C VAL A 254 2.37 25.35 -0.50
N SER A 255 3.51 25.84 0.00
CA SER A 255 3.54 26.75 1.15
C SER A 255 2.74 28.05 0.92
N GLN A 256 2.75 28.58 -0.29
CA GLN A 256 2.00 29.80 -0.64
C GLN A 256 0.50 29.51 -0.68
N LEU A 257 0.10 28.39 -1.31
CA LEU A 257 -1.29 27.93 -1.31
C LEU A 257 -1.85 27.76 0.10
N LEU A 258 -1.09 27.08 0.98
CA LEU A 258 -1.48 26.85 2.37
C LEU A 258 -1.65 28.17 3.13
N LYS A 259 -0.72 29.12 2.92
CA LYS A 259 -0.78 30.44 3.54
C LYS A 259 -2.00 31.26 3.07
N GLU A 260 -2.30 31.26 1.78
CA GLU A 260 -3.49 31.92 1.21
C GLU A 260 -4.80 31.39 1.80
N LYS A 261 -4.84 30.09 2.09
CA LYS A 261 -5.99 29.40 2.67
C LYS A 261 -6.00 29.39 4.20
N ASN A 262 -4.97 29.95 4.85
CA ASN A 262 -4.76 29.88 6.30
C ASN A 262 -4.85 28.43 6.85
N ALA A 263 -4.29 27.49 6.08
CA ALA A 263 -4.31 26.06 6.37
C ALA A 263 -2.89 25.52 6.61
N GLU A 264 -2.81 24.36 7.24
CA GLU A 264 -1.54 23.70 7.56
C GLU A 264 -1.66 22.20 7.30
N VAL A 265 -0.61 21.59 6.75
CA VAL A 265 -0.47 20.13 6.72
C VAL A 265 0.27 19.71 7.98
N VAL A 266 -0.35 18.84 8.80
CA VAL A 266 0.25 18.32 10.03
C VAL A 266 1.19 17.17 9.72
N ARG A 267 0.73 16.21 8.91
CA ARG A 267 1.47 15.03 8.48
C ARG A 267 0.80 14.41 7.25
N PHE A 268 1.57 13.61 6.51
CA PHE A 268 1.04 12.83 5.39
C PHE A 268 1.69 11.45 5.33
N ALA A 269 1.04 10.53 4.64
CA ALA A 269 1.60 9.26 4.25
C ALA A 269 1.24 8.99 2.78
N ARG A 270 2.17 8.34 2.08
CA ARG A 270 2.00 7.92 0.68
C ARG A 270 2.48 6.49 0.56
N LEU A 271 1.64 5.62 0.02
CA LEU A 271 2.01 4.26 -0.34
C LEU A 271 1.89 4.10 -1.85
N GLU A 272 2.92 3.55 -2.48
CA GLU A 272 2.87 3.09 -3.87
C GLU A 272 3.04 1.57 -3.90
N LYS A 273 2.13 0.90 -4.61
CA LYS A 273 2.14 -0.55 -4.78
C LYS A 273 3.49 -1.04 -5.31
N GLY A 274 4.09 -2.01 -4.62
CA GLY A 274 5.31 -2.66 -5.04
C GLY A 274 6.57 -1.81 -4.87
N GLU A 275 6.45 -0.62 -4.27
CA GLU A 275 7.58 0.28 -4.06
C GLU A 275 8.67 -0.41 -3.24
N GLY A 276 9.91 -0.45 -3.76
CA GLY A 276 11.04 -1.12 -3.12
C GLY A 276 11.07 -2.65 -3.26
N ILE A 277 10.17 -3.26 -4.06
CA ILE A 277 10.22 -4.68 -4.41
C ILE A 277 10.86 -4.84 -5.79
N GLU A 278 11.95 -5.58 -5.87
CA GLU A 278 12.54 -5.95 -7.15
C GLU A 278 11.61 -6.90 -7.91
N LYS A 279 11.18 -6.49 -9.09
CA LYS A 279 10.43 -7.35 -10.01
C LYS A 279 11.42 -8.22 -10.77
N LYS A 280 11.18 -9.54 -10.78
CA LYS A 280 11.84 -10.41 -11.75
C LYS A 280 11.31 -10.07 -13.13
N GLU A 281 12.18 -9.58 -14.01
CA GLU A 281 11.89 -9.59 -15.45
C GLU A 281 12.05 -11.03 -15.96
N GLU A 282 10.93 -11.67 -16.29
CA GLU A 282 10.95 -12.98 -16.93
C GLU A 282 10.80 -12.82 -18.44
N ASN A 283 11.78 -13.30 -19.19
CA ASN A 283 11.73 -13.33 -20.64
C ASN A 283 10.85 -14.51 -21.09
N PHE A 284 9.62 -14.21 -21.50
CA PHE A 284 8.65 -15.21 -21.95
C PHE A 284 9.19 -16.13 -23.05
N ALA A 285 10.02 -15.61 -23.98
CA ALA A 285 10.61 -16.42 -25.03
C ALA A 285 11.60 -17.46 -24.48
N GLU A 286 12.38 -17.10 -23.45
CA GLU A 286 13.29 -18.02 -22.79
C GLU A 286 12.55 -19.06 -21.94
N GLU A 287 11.44 -18.68 -21.30
CA GLU A 287 10.61 -19.61 -20.54
C GLU A 287 9.99 -20.67 -21.46
N VAL A 288 9.38 -20.25 -22.58
CA VAL A 288 8.83 -21.15 -23.59
C VAL A 288 9.92 -22.06 -24.15
N ALA A 289 11.11 -21.54 -24.44
CA ALA A 289 12.23 -22.34 -24.94
C ALA A 289 12.73 -23.40 -23.93
N LYS A 290 12.58 -23.16 -22.62
CA LYS A 290 12.94 -24.13 -21.56
C LYS A 290 11.92 -25.24 -21.39
N GLN A 291 10.63 -24.99 -21.64
CA GLN A 291 9.57 -26.01 -21.54
C GLN A 291 9.50 -26.95 -22.75
N LEU A 292 10.11 -26.57 -23.88
CA LEU A 292 10.21 -27.37 -25.10
C LEU A 292 11.41 -28.34 -25.11
N LYS A 293 12.21 -28.39 -24.05
CA LYS A 293 13.33 -29.33 -23.85
C LYS A 293 12.96 -30.44 -22.89
#